data_AF-A0A926AUZ9-F1
#
_entry.id   AF-A0A926AUZ9-F1
#
_cell.length_a   1.000
_cell.length_b   1.000
_cell.length_c   1.000
_cell.angle_alpha   90.00
_cell.angle_beta   90.00
_cell.angle_gamma   90.00
#
_symmetry.space_group_name_H-M   'P 1'
#
loop_
_entity.id
_entity.type
_entity.pdbx_description
1 polymer ?
#
loop_
_entity_poly.entity_id
_entity_poly.type
_entity_poly.pdbx_seq_one_letter_code
_entity_poly.pdbx_strand_id
1 'polypeptide(L)'
;MTARPEQAGVPDRPSPRLRALHIFTLCAFAFTEPTLAALSRQTVFLHDQEIGWSEFAAVLCVLMLGLPSCCALLDWAAVHYARRFSGRGRNAVLCVLSGLVLLSLLRPCARIVFLELGHRAWLFSLTIALPGAWLFAHRYERLGGLRHWLTVSALGMVVFPLSFVWQIERSRQTDLREDSRRQTHVQNPVPVVMIVFDEFSGTSLMDERLQIDARNFPNFARLASQSTWYRQSSTVHPRTDVAVPAILSGQFPATQRGPVEANYPGNLLQTIHASRAYDMAVFEPITRLCPESMSHERPVISSSRVRRAANLIQTLAVVYPRLILPGDTPIPFPAIPKPWFGMRST
;
A
#
# COMPACT_ATOMS: atom_id res chain seq x y z
N MET A 1 37.85 -48.94 -34.56
CA MET A 1 36.61 -48.14 -34.52
C MET A 1 35.78 -48.65 -33.34
N THR A 2 36.01 -48.10 -32.15
CA THR A 2 35.36 -48.53 -30.90
C THR A 2 34.63 -47.32 -30.33
N ALA A 3 33.32 -47.27 -30.57
CA ALA A 3 32.45 -46.24 -30.03
C ALA A 3 32.40 -46.38 -28.49
N ARG A 4 32.87 -45.35 -27.78
CA ARG A 4 32.62 -45.19 -26.35
C ARG A 4 31.14 -44.84 -26.16
N PRO A 5 30.45 -45.43 -25.17
CA PRO A 5 29.04 -45.15 -24.93
C PRO A 5 28.85 -43.71 -24.48
N GLU A 6 27.85 -43.03 -25.05
CA GLU A 6 27.32 -41.77 -24.55
C GLU A 6 26.98 -41.91 -23.07
N GLN A 7 27.67 -41.14 -22.24
CA GLN A 7 27.27 -40.94 -20.85
C GLN A 7 25.88 -40.31 -20.86
N ALA A 8 24.86 -41.09 -20.50
CA ALA A 8 23.52 -40.58 -20.22
C ALA A 8 23.65 -39.37 -19.28
N GLY A 9 23.31 -38.19 -19.80
CA GLY A 9 23.52 -36.92 -19.13
C GLY A 9 22.90 -36.93 -17.75
N VAL A 10 23.74 -36.83 -16.71
CA VAL A 10 23.29 -36.53 -15.36
C VAL A 10 22.44 -35.26 -15.46
N PRO A 11 21.19 -35.24 -14.97
CA PRO A 11 20.37 -34.04 -15.04
C PRO A 11 21.15 -32.87 -14.44
N ASP A 12 21.37 -31.84 -15.25
CA ASP A 12 22.15 -30.65 -14.90
C ASP A 12 21.47 -29.97 -13.71
N ARG A 13 21.94 -30.27 -12.50
CA ARG A 13 21.36 -29.75 -11.26
C ARG A 13 21.86 -28.34 -11.02
N PRO A 14 21.00 -27.39 -10.61
CA PRO A 14 21.44 -26.04 -10.35
C PRO A 14 22.47 -26.03 -9.22
N SER A 15 23.51 -25.21 -9.37
CA SER A 15 24.50 -25.00 -8.31
C SER A 15 23.81 -24.44 -7.05
N PRO A 16 24.34 -24.71 -5.83
CA PRO A 16 23.75 -24.20 -4.60
C PRO A 16 23.60 -22.67 -4.58
N ARG A 17 24.57 -21.95 -5.18
CA ARG A 17 24.53 -20.49 -5.30
C ARG A 17 23.40 -20.01 -6.20
N LEU A 18 23.21 -20.66 -7.36
CA LEU A 18 22.12 -20.33 -8.28
C LEU A 18 20.75 -20.62 -7.65
N ARG A 19 20.64 -21.72 -6.91
CA ARG A 19 19.42 -22.05 -6.19
C ARG A 19 19.10 -21.03 -5.09
N ALA A 20 20.10 -20.60 -4.32
CA ALA A 20 19.93 -19.52 -3.34
C ALA A 20 19.46 -18.22 -3.99
N LEU A 21 20.05 -17.83 -5.13
CA LEU A 21 19.59 -16.66 -5.90
C LEU A 21 18.10 -16.77 -6.27
N HIS A 22 17.67 -17.94 -6.77
CA HIS A 22 16.25 -18.14 -7.12
C HIS A 22 15.31 -18.08 -5.91
N ILE A 23 15.74 -18.55 -4.73
CA ILE A 23 14.97 -18.38 -3.49
C ILE A 23 14.83 -16.90 -3.16
N PHE A 24 15.91 -16.12 -3.26
CA PHE A 24 15.87 -14.67 -3.06
C PHE A 24 14.95 -13.98 -4.07
N THR A 25 15.03 -14.35 -5.35
CA THR A 25 14.10 -13.86 -6.37
C THR A 25 12.65 -14.15 -5.99
N LEU A 26 12.32 -15.40 -5.67
CA LEU A 26 10.94 -15.77 -5.30
C LEU A 26 10.46 -15.04 -4.05
N CYS A 27 11.32 -14.83 -3.04
CA CYS A 27 10.99 -14.02 -1.87
C CYS A 27 10.71 -12.55 -2.24
N ALA A 28 11.46 -11.98 -3.19
CA ALA A 28 11.23 -10.62 -3.65
C ALA A 28 9.84 -10.44 -4.28
N PHE A 29 9.40 -11.39 -5.11
CA PHE A 29 8.04 -11.36 -5.69
C PHE A 29 6.95 -11.75 -4.70
N ALA A 30 7.21 -12.71 -3.81
CA ALA A 30 6.21 -13.18 -2.85
C ALA A 30 5.95 -12.15 -1.76
N PHE A 31 6.99 -11.49 -1.25
CA PHE A 31 6.91 -10.64 -0.07
C PHE A 31 7.29 -9.19 -0.35
N THR A 32 8.45 -8.93 -0.95
CA THR A 32 8.99 -7.56 -1.07
C THR A 32 8.10 -6.67 -1.94
N GLU A 33 7.74 -7.10 -3.15
CA GLU A 33 6.88 -6.32 -4.05
C GLU A 33 5.51 -5.98 -3.43
N PRO A 34 4.69 -6.95 -2.97
CA PRO A 34 3.35 -6.63 -2.50
C PRO A 34 3.37 -5.78 -1.23
N THR A 35 4.34 -6.01 -0.33
CA THR A 35 4.46 -5.24 0.92
C THR A 35 4.89 -3.80 0.66
N LEU A 36 5.91 -3.58 -0.18
CA LEU A 36 6.35 -2.23 -0.53
C LEU A 36 5.28 -1.47 -1.32
N ALA A 37 4.59 -2.14 -2.25
CA ALA A 37 3.51 -1.54 -3.02
C ALA A 37 2.26 -1.23 -2.18
N ALA A 38 2.03 -1.96 -1.08
CA ALA A 38 1.00 -1.63 -0.11
C ALA A 38 1.42 -0.44 0.77
N LEU A 39 2.67 -0.45 1.26
CA LEU A 39 3.22 0.59 2.12
C LEU A 39 3.29 1.95 1.41
N SER A 40 3.67 1.99 0.12
CA SER A 40 3.79 3.25 -0.63
C SER A 40 2.46 3.97 -0.82
N ARG A 41 1.33 3.28 -0.67
CA ARG A 41 -0.01 3.88 -0.73
C ARG A 41 -0.49 4.43 0.61
N GLN A 42 0.12 4.05 1.72
CA GLN A 42 -0.35 4.42 3.06
C GLN A 42 0.34 5.67 3.59
N THR A 43 0.23 6.78 2.86
CA THR A 43 0.90 8.04 3.20
C THR A 43 0.45 8.64 4.53
N VAL A 44 -0.84 8.54 4.88
CA VAL A 44 -1.37 9.01 6.17
C VAL A 44 -0.77 8.22 7.33
N PHE A 45 -0.69 6.90 7.21
CA PHE A 45 -0.06 6.04 8.21
C PHE A 45 1.42 6.37 8.39
N LEU A 46 2.16 6.55 7.30
CA LEU A 46 3.58 6.91 7.35
C LEU A 46 3.81 8.27 8.02
N HIS A 47 2.97 9.25 7.70
CA HIS A 47 3.00 10.58 8.30
C HIS A 47 2.67 10.54 9.79
N ASP A 48 1.57 9.88 10.18
CA ASP A 48 1.12 9.85 11.58
C ASP A 48 1.99 9.01 12.50
N GLN A 49 2.73 8.04 11.97
CA GLN A 49 3.69 7.24 12.74
C GLN A 49 5.11 7.83 12.73
N GLU A 50 5.32 9.00 12.10
CA GLU A 50 6.63 9.67 11.99
C GLU A 50 7.73 8.71 11.49
N ILE A 51 7.39 7.89 10.48
CA ILE A 51 8.31 6.86 9.97
C ILE A 51 9.43 7.53 9.17
N GLY A 52 10.65 7.44 9.71
CA GLY A 52 11.86 7.96 9.09
C GLY A 52 12.57 6.97 8.16
N TRP A 53 13.68 7.44 7.57
CA TRP A 53 14.53 6.62 6.69
C TRP A 53 15.14 5.41 7.40
N SER A 54 15.42 5.49 8.70
CA SER A 54 15.96 4.36 9.47
C SER A 54 14.97 3.20 9.58
N GLU A 55 13.70 3.52 9.79
CA GLU A 55 12.61 2.56 9.90
C GLU A 55 12.33 1.90 8.54
N PHE A 56 12.36 2.68 7.45
CA PHE A 56 12.32 2.12 6.09
C PHE A 56 13.50 1.19 5.81
N ALA A 57 14.72 1.60 6.17
CA ALA A 57 15.90 0.77 6.01
C ALA A 57 15.79 -0.55 6.77
N ALA A 58 15.23 -0.54 8.00
CA ALA A 58 14.99 -1.75 8.77
C ALA A 58 14.01 -2.71 8.06
N VAL A 59 12.90 -2.20 7.52
CA VAL A 59 11.94 -2.99 6.73
C VAL A 59 12.60 -3.57 5.48
N LEU A 60 13.37 -2.76 4.74
CA LEU A 60 14.10 -3.20 3.55
C LEU A 60 15.13 -4.28 3.87
N CYS A 61 15.88 -4.14 4.96
CA CYS A 61 16.81 -5.15 5.46
C CYS A 61 16.11 -6.47 5.78
N VAL A 62 14.95 -6.42 6.46
CA VAL A 62 14.17 -7.63 6.76
C VAL A 62 13.65 -8.28 5.46
N LEU A 63 13.12 -7.50 4.52
CA LEU A 63 12.53 -8.03 3.29
C LEU A 63 13.56 -8.54 2.29
N MET A 64 14.75 -7.94 2.20
CA MET A 64 15.78 -8.32 1.22
C MET A 64 16.82 -9.30 1.74
N LEU A 65 17.12 -9.24 3.04
CA LEU A 65 18.20 -10.02 3.62
C LEU A 65 17.65 -11.01 4.64
N GLY A 66 16.90 -10.54 5.64
CA GLY A 66 16.42 -11.37 6.74
C GLY A 66 15.54 -12.53 6.28
N LEU A 67 14.43 -12.21 5.61
CA LEU A 67 13.45 -13.18 5.16
C LEU A 67 14.01 -14.12 4.07
N PRO A 68 14.70 -13.62 3.01
CA PRO A 68 15.27 -14.51 1.99
C PRO A 68 16.37 -15.41 2.54
N SER A 69 17.22 -14.93 3.46
CA SER A 69 18.25 -15.77 4.09
C SER A 69 17.64 -16.88 4.94
N CYS A 70 16.55 -16.58 5.66
CA CYS A 70 15.80 -17.58 6.41
C CYS A 70 15.20 -18.64 5.46
N CYS A 71 14.55 -18.22 4.38
CA CYS A 71 14.01 -19.14 3.36
C CYS A 71 15.12 -19.97 2.68
N ALA A 72 16.28 -19.38 2.40
CA ALA A 72 17.42 -20.09 1.82
C ALA A 72 18.03 -21.10 2.80
N LEU A 73 18.07 -20.79 4.10
CA LEU A 73 18.50 -21.72 5.15
C LEU A 73 17.53 -22.89 5.28
N LEU A 74 16.21 -22.62 5.25
CA LEU A 74 15.17 -23.66 5.24
C LEU A 74 15.26 -24.53 3.99
N ASP A 75 15.53 -23.94 2.82
CA ASP A 75 15.73 -24.66 1.57
C ASP A 75 16.98 -25.55 1.62
N TRP A 76 18.09 -25.02 2.15
CA TRP A 76 19.31 -25.79 2.37
C TRP A 76 19.07 -26.97 3.31
N ALA A 77 18.37 -26.76 4.42
CA ALA A 77 18.00 -27.82 5.36
C ALA A 77 17.10 -28.86 4.68
N ALA A 78 16.07 -28.43 3.94
CA ALA A 78 15.19 -29.33 3.19
C ALA A 78 15.96 -30.18 2.18
N VAL A 79 16.91 -29.60 1.45
CA VAL A 79 17.80 -30.33 0.52
C VAL A 79 18.68 -31.32 1.28
N HIS A 80 19.23 -30.93 2.43
CA HIS A 80 20.09 -31.77 3.26
C HIS A 80 19.33 -33.00 3.77
N TYR A 81 18.15 -32.80 4.38
CA TYR A 81 17.32 -33.90 4.91
C TYR A 81 16.70 -34.76 3.80
N ALA A 82 16.34 -34.19 2.65
CA ALA A 82 15.81 -34.96 1.52
C ALA A 82 16.80 -36.03 1.01
N ARG A 83 18.12 -35.84 1.18
CA ARG A 83 19.11 -36.88 0.86
C ARG A 83 18.91 -38.16 1.67
N ARG A 84 18.38 -38.05 2.89
CA ARG A 84 18.07 -39.16 3.79
C ARG A 84 16.73 -39.84 3.47
N PHE A 85 15.78 -39.11 2.89
CA PHE A 85 14.42 -39.58 2.59
C PHE A 85 14.15 -39.72 1.08
N SER A 86 15.05 -40.39 0.35
CA SER A 86 14.89 -40.72 -1.07
C SER A 86 14.59 -39.51 -1.99
N GLY A 87 15.04 -38.31 -1.64
CA GLY A 87 14.83 -37.07 -2.41
C GLY A 87 13.47 -36.39 -2.22
N ARG A 88 12.56 -36.95 -1.41
CA ARG A 88 11.24 -36.34 -1.14
C ARG A 88 11.40 -35.09 -0.29
N GLY A 89 10.64 -34.04 -0.61
CA GLY A 89 10.67 -32.75 0.13
C GLY A 89 11.76 -31.77 -0.31
N ARG A 90 12.68 -32.15 -1.21
CA ARG A 90 13.79 -31.29 -1.65
C ARG A 90 13.34 -29.93 -2.16
N ASN A 91 12.23 -29.85 -2.91
CA ASN A 91 11.75 -28.60 -3.51
C ASN A 91 10.53 -28.01 -2.76
N ALA A 92 10.36 -28.36 -1.48
CA ALA A 92 9.23 -27.89 -0.69
C ALA A 92 9.19 -26.35 -0.56
N VAL A 93 10.34 -25.72 -0.26
CA VAL A 93 10.42 -24.25 -0.15
C VAL A 93 10.13 -23.57 -1.48
N LEU A 94 10.69 -24.08 -2.58
CA LEU A 94 10.38 -23.60 -3.93
C LEU A 94 8.88 -23.69 -4.26
N CYS A 95 8.24 -24.82 -3.91
CA CYS A 95 6.81 -25.01 -4.07
C CYS A 95 6.02 -23.94 -3.30
N VAL A 96 6.30 -23.78 -2.00
CA VAL A 96 5.62 -22.78 -1.16
C VAL A 96 5.80 -21.37 -1.71
N LEU A 97 7.02 -20.95 -2.00
CA LEU A 97 7.30 -19.59 -2.50
C LEU A 97 6.65 -19.34 -3.86
N SER A 98 6.73 -20.29 -4.79
CA SER A 98 6.04 -20.16 -6.09
C SER A 98 4.52 -20.10 -5.96
N GLY A 99 3.94 -20.82 -5.00
CA GLY A 99 2.52 -20.73 -4.66
C GLY A 99 2.15 -19.35 -4.11
N LEU A 100 2.96 -18.77 -3.23
CA LEU A 100 2.74 -17.41 -2.73
C LEU A 100 2.81 -16.36 -3.84
N VAL A 101 3.78 -16.50 -4.76
CA VAL A 101 3.87 -15.64 -5.96
C VAL A 101 2.62 -15.78 -6.82
N LEU A 102 2.17 -17.01 -7.10
CA LEU A 102 0.95 -17.25 -7.89
C LEU A 102 -0.29 -16.67 -7.20
N LEU A 103 -0.44 -16.81 -5.89
CA LEU A 103 -1.53 -16.20 -5.14
C LEU A 103 -1.51 -14.66 -5.25
N SER A 104 -0.34 -14.05 -5.10
CA SER A 104 -0.16 -12.60 -5.26
C SER A 104 -0.59 -12.12 -6.66
N LEU A 105 -0.18 -12.85 -7.71
CA LEU A 105 -0.51 -12.53 -9.10
C LEU A 105 -1.98 -12.78 -9.44
N LEU A 106 -2.59 -13.82 -8.88
CA LEU A 106 -3.98 -14.20 -9.17
C LEU A 106 -4.99 -13.32 -8.44
N ARG A 107 -4.64 -12.78 -7.27
CA ARG A 107 -5.54 -11.96 -6.45
C ARG A 107 -6.25 -10.83 -7.22
N PRO A 108 -5.58 -9.96 -8.01
CA PRO A 108 -6.27 -8.91 -8.77
C PRO A 108 -7.24 -9.49 -9.81
N CYS A 109 -6.86 -10.57 -10.50
CA CYS A 109 -7.71 -11.24 -11.48
C CYS A 109 -8.93 -11.89 -10.83
N ALA A 110 -8.72 -12.61 -9.73
CA ALA A 110 -9.78 -13.26 -8.96
C ALA A 110 -10.79 -12.24 -8.45
N ARG A 111 -10.33 -11.07 -7.99
CA ARG A 111 -11.21 -9.97 -7.61
C ARG A 111 -12.05 -9.52 -8.79
N ILE A 112 -11.46 -9.22 -9.95
CA ILE A 112 -12.20 -8.69 -11.12
C ILE A 112 -13.25 -9.69 -11.62
N VAL A 113 -12.87 -10.96 -11.80
CA VAL A 113 -13.73 -12.00 -12.38
C VAL A 113 -14.88 -12.38 -11.46
N PHE A 114 -14.67 -12.39 -10.14
CA PHE A 114 -15.66 -12.88 -9.17
C PHE A 114 -16.36 -11.75 -8.39
N LEU A 115 -16.31 -10.50 -8.86
CA LEU A 115 -17.14 -9.42 -8.31
C LEU A 115 -18.65 -9.72 -8.40
N GLU A 116 -19.08 -10.57 -9.34
CA GLU A 116 -20.51 -10.89 -9.57
C GLU A 116 -20.94 -12.31 -9.13
N LEU A 117 -20.01 -13.27 -8.96
CA LEU A 117 -20.35 -14.70 -8.76
C LEU A 117 -20.22 -15.22 -7.31
N GLY A 118 -20.08 -14.33 -6.33
CA GLY A 118 -20.13 -14.68 -4.91
C GLY A 118 -18.81 -15.18 -4.31
N HIS A 119 -18.82 -15.31 -2.98
CA HIS A 119 -17.74 -15.54 -2.02
C HIS A 119 -16.88 -16.83 -2.22
N ARG A 120 -16.37 -17.06 -3.44
CA ARG A 120 -15.55 -18.24 -3.81
C ARG A 120 -14.26 -17.90 -4.58
N ALA A 121 -13.82 -16.64 -4.59
CA ALA A 121 -12.58 -16.22 -5.25
C ALA A 121 -11.34 -16.92 -4.63
N TRP A 122 -11.41 -17.26 -3.33
CA TRP A 122 -10.37 -18.03 -2.66
C TRP A 122 -10.20 -19.45 -3.25
N LEU A 123 -11.31 -20.13 -3.62
CA LEU A 123 -11.27 -21.45 -4.25
C LEU A 123 -10.57 -21.39 -5.60
N PHE A 124 -10.96 -20.43 -6.44
CA PHE A 124 -10.33 -20.20 -7.74
C PHE A 124 -8.82 -19.94 -7.62
N SER A 125 -8.42 -19.14 -6.64
CA SER A 125 -7.01 -18.83 -6.41
C SER A 125 -6.22 -20.08 -5.99
N LEU A 126 -6.76 -20.91 -5.10
CA LEU A 126 -6.10 -22.14 -4.65
C LEU A 126 -6.06 -23.25 -5.71
N THR A 127 -7.11 -23.40 -6.52
CA THR A 127 -7.17 -24.44 -7.56
C THR A 127 -6.14 -24.20 -8.67
N ILE A 128 -5.72 -22.95 -8.89
CA ILE A 128 -4.64 -22.63 -9.83
C ILE A 128 -3.28 -22.60 -9.13
N ALA A 129 -3.20 -21.97 -7.95
CA ALA A 129 -1.92 -21.78 -7.25
C ALA A 129 -1.30 -23.10 -6.79
N LEU A 130 -2.07 -24.06 -6.25
CA LEU A 130 -1.52 -25.31 -5.73
C LEU A 130 -0.95 -26.21 -6.85
N PRO A 131 -1.67 -26.52 -7.94
CA PRO A 131 -1.11 -27.31 -9.04
C PRO A 131 0.02 -26.56 -9.77
N GLY A 132 -0.12 -25.24 -9.94
CA GLY A 132 0.91 -24.40 -10.56
C GLY A 132 2.23 -24.42 -9.78
N ALA A 133 2.16 -24.27 -8.45
CA ALA A 133 3.31 -24.34 -7.56
C ALA A 133 3.99 -25.72 -7.58
N TRP A 134 3.18 -26.79 -7.52
CA TRP A 134 3.69 -28.15 -7.61
C TRP A 134 4.38 -28.42 -8.95
N LEU A 135 3.74 -28.02 -10.06
CA LEU A 135 4.30 -28.17 -11.40
C LEU A 135 5.60 -27.39 -11.54
N PHE A 136 5.64 -26.15 -11.05
CA PHE A 136 6.84 -25.32 -11.05
C PHE A 136 7.99 -25.99 -10.29
N ALA A 137 7.75 -26.44 -9.05
CA ALA A 137 8.75 -27.09 -8.22
C ALA A 137 9.24 -28.43 -8.81
N HIS A 138 8.37 -29.17 -9.51
CA HIS A 138 8.72 -30.41 -10.20
C HIS A 138 9.55 -30.17 -11.46
N ARG A 139 9.22 -29.13 -12.23
CA ARG A 139 9.89 -28.80 -13.50
C ARG A 139 11.17 -27.99 -13.32
N TYR A 140 11.36 -27.33 -12.19
CA TYR A 140 12.53 -26.51 -11.88
C TYR A 140 13.87 -27.23 -12.10
N GLU A 141 13.96 -28.52 -11.77
CA GLU A 141 15.20 -29.29 -11.96
C GLU A 141 15.40 -29.82 -13.39
N ARG A 142 14.35 -29.83 -14.22
CA ARG A 142 14.37 -30.43 -15.57
C ARG A 142 14.40 -29.39 -16.68
N LEU A 143 13.82 -28.21 -16.46
CA LEU A 143 13.71 -27.16 -17.48
C LEU A 143 14.71 -26.04 -17.22
N GLY A 144 15.76 -26.00 -18.03
CA GLY A 144 16.73 -24.89 -18.04
C GLY A 144 16.07 -23.52 -18.22
N GLY A 145 15.02 -23.43 -19.05
CA GLY A 145 14.30 -22.17 -19.30
C GLY A 145 13.71 -21.52 -18.04
N LEU A 146 13.13 -22.31 -17.12
CA LEU A 146 12.59 -21.79 -15.85
C LEU A 146 13.68 -21.16 -14.97
N ARG A 147 14.88 -21.76 -14.98
CA ARG A 147 16.04 -21.24 -14.23
C ARG A 147 16.56 -19.94 -14.83
N HIS A 148 16.67 -19.86 -16.15
CA HIS A 148 17.06 -18.62 -16.83
C HIS A 148 16.04 -17.51 -16.56
N TRP A 149 14.75 -17.82 -16.65
CA TRP A 149 13.70 -16.86 -16.33
C TRP A 149 13.80 -16.34 -14.89
N LEU A 150 13.99 -17.22 -13.90
CA LEU A 150 14.21 -16.82 -12.50
C LEU A 150 15.52 -16.01 -12.29
N THR A 151 16.56 -16.34 -13.05
CA THR A 151 17.83 -15.59 -13.01
C THR A 151 17.65 -14.17 -13.54
N VAL A 152 16.93 -14.01 -14.65
CA VAL A 152 16.59 -12.68 -15.19
C VAL A 152 15.67 -11.92 -14.23
N SER A 153 14.66 -12.60 -13.68
CA SER A 153 13.74 -12.05 -12.69
C SER A 153 14.42 -11.62 -11.39
N ALA A 154 15.67 -12.05 -11.11
CA ALA A 154 16.44 -11.57 -9.97
C ALA A 154 16.66 -10.05 -10.00
N LEU A 155 16.54 -9.40 -11.16
CA LEU A 155 16.51 -7.95 -11.30
C LEU A 155 15.44 -7.30 -10.40
N GLY A 156 14.32 -8.00 -10.14
CA GLY A 156 13.27 -7.55 -9.24
C GLY A 156 13.76 -7.24 -7.81
N MET A 157 14.79 -7.95 -7.34
CA MET A 157 15.39 -7.71 -6.02
C MET A 157 15.93 -6.27 -5.87
N VAL A 158 16.31 -5.65 -6.99
CA VAL A 158 16.82 -4.28 -7.03
C VAL A 158 15.75 -3.30 -7.52
N VAL A 159 14.96 -3.69 -8.52
CA VAL A 159 13.93 -2.81 -9.10
C VAL A 159 12.83 -2.48 -8.11
N PHE A 160 12.34 -3.44 -7.31
CA PHE A 160 11.24 -3.19 -6.36
C PHE A 160 11.59 -2.18 -5.26
N PRO A 161 12.75 -2.25 -4.58
CA PRO A 161 13.11 -1.22 -3.62
C PRO A 161 13.49 0.10 -4.26
N LEU A 162 14.14 0.11 -5.42
CA LEU A 162 14.43 1.35 -6.12
C LEU A 162 13.14 2.08 -6.53
N SER A 163 12.15 1.35 -7.05
CA SER A 163 10.85 1.95 -7.39
C SER A 163 10.13 2.47 -6.15
N PHE A 164 10.19 1.76 -5.03
CA PHE A 164 9.64 2.21 -3.75
C PHE A 164 10.30 3.50 -3.25
N VAL A 165 11.64 3.53 -3.17
CA VAL A 165 12.39 4.72 -2.72
C VAL A 165 12.12 5.90 -3.65
N TRP A 166 12.12 5.67 -4.96
CA TRP A 166 11.80 6.70 -5.95
C TRP A 166 10.38 7.26 -5.78
N GLN A 167 9.40 6.40 -5.47
CA GLN A 167 8.02 6.83 -5.23
C GLN A 167 7.90 7.70 -3.97
N ILE A 168 8.55 7.31 -2.87
CA ILE A 168 8.55 8.06 -1.60
C ILE A 168 9.29 9.40 -1.76
N GLU A 169 10.45 9.39 -2.42
CA GLU A 169 11.24 10.61 -2.64
C GLU A 169 10.50 11.61 -3.54
N ARG A 170 9.83 11.12 -4.60
CA ARG A 170 9.02 11.96 -5.47
C ARG A 170 7.90 12.68 -4.73
N SER A 171 7.22 12.02 -3.77
CA SER A 171 6.24 12.71 -2.93
C SER A 171 6.87 13.86 -2.12
N ARG A 172 8.06 13.63 -1.51
CA ARG A 172 8.73 14.65 -0.68
C ARG A 172 9.31 15.82 -1.46
N GLN A 173 9.78 15.61 -2.70
CA GLN A 173 10.36 16.68 -3.52
C GLN A 173 9.32 17.64 -4.10
N THR A 174 8.05 17.25 -4.15
CA THR A 174 6.99 18.14 -4.63
C THR A 174 6.74 19.28 -3.62
N ASP A 175 6.94 19.03 -2.32
CA ASP A 175 6.86 20.05 -1.26
C ASP A 175 7.84 21.20 -1.47
N LEU A 176 9.11 20.90 -1.73
CA LEU A 176 10.17 21.92 -1.80
C LEU A 176 10.05 22.84 -3.03
N ARG A 177 9.38 22.39 -4.10
CA ARG A 177 9.30 23.13 -5.36
C ARG A 177 8.16 24.16 -5.40
N GLU A 178 7.08 23.93 -4.67
CA GLU A 178 5.94 24.85 -4.64
C GLU A 178 6.01 25.88 -3.51
N ASP A 179 6.73 25.56 -2.43
CA ASP A 179 7.05 26.52 -1.35
C ASP A 179 7.77 27.77 -1.84
N SER A 180 8.41 27.71 -3.02
CA SER A 180 9.25 28.79 -3.54
C SER A 180 8.55 29.82 -4.42
N ARG A 181 7.27 29.69 -4.81
CA ARG A 181 6.68 30.62 -5.81
C ARG A 181 5.19 30.92 -5.64
N ARG A 182 4.87 31.76 -4.66
CA ARG A 182 3.98 32.95 -4.79
C ARG A 182 3.81 33.59 -3.42
N GLN A 183 4.43 34.75 -3.19
CA GLN A 183 3.96 35.64 -2.14
C GLN A 183 2.57 36.13 -2.56
N THR A 184 1.53 35.46 -2.09
CA THR A 184 0.14 35.84 -2.32
C THR A 184 -0.18 37.02 -1.41
N HIS A 185 -0.20 38.22 -1.98
CA HIS A 185 -0.64 39.41 -1.26
C HIS A 185 -2.17 39.46 -1.23
N VAL A 186 -2.73 39.43 -0.02
CA VAL A 186 -4.17 39.51 0.22
C VAL A 186 -4.56 40.99 0.33
N GLN A 187 -5.28 41.51 -0.67
CA GLN A 187 -5.59 42.94 -0.74
C GLN A 187 -6.64 43.38 0.29
N ASN A 188 -7.67 42.57 0.54
CA ASN A 188 -8.76 42.88 1.46
C ASN A 188 -9.13 41.62 2.27
N PRO A 189 -8.41 41.32 3.36
CA PRO A 189 -8.68 40.12 4.14
C PRO A 189 -10.04 40.23 4.85
N VAL A 190 -10.86 39.18 4.73
CA VAL A 190 -12.12 39.04 5.46
C VAL A 190 -12.12 37.71 6.22
N PRO A 191 -12.70 37.62 7.44
CA PRO A 191 -12.78 36.36 8.16
C PRO A 191 -13.50 35.28 7.34
N VAL A 192 -12.89 34.10 7.21
CA VAL A 192 -13.45 32.95 6.49
C VAL A 192 -13.64 31.79 7.45
N VAL A 193 -14.83 31.20 7.46
CA VAL A 193 -15.13 29.96 8.18
C VAL A 193 -15.60 28.93 7.17
N MET A 194 -14.87 27.82 7.07
CA MET A 194 -15.21 26.69 6.21
C MET A 194 -15.60 25.49 7.08
N ILE A 195 -16.80 24.95 6.85
CA ILE A 195 -17.31 23.78 7.57
C ILE A 195 -17.61 22.69 6.54
N VAL A 196 -17.06 21.50 6.77
CA VAL A 196 -17.31 20.31 5.94
C VAL A 196 -17.95 19.25 6.82
N PHE A 197 -19.14 18.80 6.44
CA PHE A 197 -19.82 17.69 7.10
C PHE A 197 -19.48 16.38 6.37
N ASP A 198 -19.09 15.37 7.14
CA ASP A 198 -18.83 14.03 6.61
C ASP A 198 -20.13 13.31 6.26
N GLU A 199 -20.13 12.57 5.16
CA GLU A 199 -21.29 11.78 4.66
C GLU A 199 -22.61 12.57 4.53
N PHE A 200 -22.54 13.89 4.36
CA PHE A 200 -23.70 14.76 4.34
C PHE A 200 -24.34 14.87 2.95
N SER A 201 -25.63 14.54 2.85
CA SER A 201 -26.38 14.57 1.59
C SER A 201 -27.26 15.81 1.46
N GLY A 202 -26.95 16.67 0.49
CA GLY A 202 -27.77 17.85 0.18
C GLY A 202 -29.17 17.51 -0.34
N THR A 203 -29.36 16.36 -1.00
CA THR A 203 -30.68 15.94 -1.50
C THR A 203 -31.61 15.55 -0.36
N SER A 204 -31.08 14.98 0.72
CA SER A 204 -31.86 14.61 1.90
C SER A 204 -32.33 15.82 2.71
N LEU A 205 -31.71 16.99 2.52
CA LEU A 205 -32.16 18.25 3.13
C LEU A 205 -33.35 18.86 2.41
N MET A 206 -33.63 18.47 1.16
CA MET A 206 -34.54 19.18 0.29
C MET A 206 -35.97 18.62 0.32
N ASP A 207 -36.94 19.51 0.19
CA ASP A 207 -38.34 19.17 -0.05
C ASP A 207 -38.62 18.91 -1.54
N GLU A 208 -39.89 18.62 -1.87
CA GLU A 208 -40.36 18.41 -3.25
C GLU A 208 -40.15 19.63 -4.17
N ARG A 209 -39.88 20.81 -3.61
CA ARG A 209 -39.63 22.07 -4.33
C ARG A 209 -38.13 22.38 -4.43
N LEU A 210 -37.27 21.42 -4.08
CA LEU A 210 -35.82 21.56 -4.09
C LEU A 210 -35.32 22.70 -3.19
N GLN A 211 -36.08 23.07 -2.15
CA GLN A 211 -35.62 23.98 -1.11
C GLN A 211 -35.28 23.19 0.15
N ILE A 212 -34.47 23.75 1.04
CA ILE A 212 -34.22 23.10 2.34
C ILE A 212 -35.54 22.98 3.10
N ASP A 213 -35.88 21.77 3.53
CA ASP A 213 -37.08 21.48 4.31
C ASP A 213 -36.98 22.15 5.68
N ALA A 214 -37.64 23.30 5.83
CA ALA A 214 -37.61 24.09 7.05
C ALA A 214 -38.32 23.42 8.24
N ARG A 215 -39.16 22.39 8.01
CA ARG A 215 -39.81 21.64 9.09
C ARG A 215 -38.82 20.70 9.75
N ASN A 216 -38.07 19.97 8.93
CA ASN A 216 -37.09 18.97 9.40
C ASN A 216 -35.72 19.60 9.74
N PHE A 217 -35.32 20.65 9.00
CA PHE A 217 -34.00 21.28 9.10
C PHE A 217 -34.09 22.81 9.29
N PRO A 218 -34.76 23.31 10.35
CA PRO A 218 -35.05 24.73 10.53
C PRO A 218 -33.81 25.62 10.59
N ASN A 219 -32.73 25.16 11.20
CA ASN A 219 -31.48 25.93 11.30
C ASN A 219 -30.75 26.05 9.95
N PHE A 220 -30.76 24.99 9.13
CA PHE A 220 -30.20 25.04 7.78
C PHE A 220 -31.05 25.93 6.86
N ALA A 221 -32.38 25.86 6.98
CA ALA A 221 -33.27 26.75 6.24
C ALA A 221 -33.04 28.23 6.60
N ARG A 222 -32.86 28.53 7.90
CA ARG A 222 -32.49 29.89 8.36
C ARG A 222 -31.13 30.33 7.85
N LEU A 223 -30.13 29.45 7.83
CA LEU A 223 -28.82 29.78 7.27
C LEU A 223 -28.93 30.07 5.77
N ALA A 224 -29.65 29.23 5.03
CA ALA A 224 -29.84 29.39 3.58
C ALA A 224 -30.61 30.66 3.21
N SER A 225 -31.56 31.12 4.03
CA SER A 225 -32.29 32.37 3.77
C SER A 225 -31.43 33.63 3.94
N GLN A 226 -30.30 33.52 4.65
CA GLN A 226 -29.35 34.59 4.88
C GLN A 226 -28.04 34.41 4.08
N SER A 227 -27.96 33.40 3.22
CA SER A 227 -26.75 33.06 2.46
C SER A 227 -27.09 32.62 1.04
N THR A 228 -26.08 32.22 0.27
CA THR A 228 -26.27 31.67 -1.07
C THR A 228 -26.33 30.15 -1.00
N TRP A 229 -27.46 29.57 -1.41
CA TRP A 229 -27.65 28.12 -1.46
C TRP A 229 -27.50 27.56 -2.87
N TYR A 230 -26.56 26.64 -3.04
CA TYR A 230 -26.29 25.95 -4.30
C TYR A 230 -27.02 24.60 -4.34
N ARG A 231 -28.31 24.63 -4.70
CA ARG A 231 -29.23 23.47 -4.72
C ARG A 231 -28.76 22.25 -5.51
N GLN A 232 -27.95 22.46 -6.55
CA GLN A 232 -27.44 21.42 -7.45
C GLN A 232 -25.94 21.20 -7.29
N SER A 233 -25.37 21.56 -6.12
CA SER A 233 -23.98 21.25 -5.82
C SER A 233 -23.79 19.74 -5.69
N SER A 234 -22.76 19.21 -6.35
CA SER A 234 -22.37 17.81 -6.28
C SER A 234 -20.94 17.69 -5.75
N THR A 235 -20.65 16.60 -5.06
CA THR A 235 -19.27 16.24 -4.73
C THR A 235 -18.56 15.69 -5.96
N VAL A 236 -17.26 15.92 -6.04
CA VAL A 236 -16.39 15.34 -7.07
C VAL A 236 -16.07 13.87 -6.81
N HIS A 237 -16.26 13.38 -5.58
CA HIS A 237 -16.01 11.99 -5.22
C HIS A 237 -16.80 11.58 -3.95
N PRO A 238 -17.30 10.33 -3.83
CA PRO A 238 -18.09 9.90 -2.67
C PRO A 238 -17.28 9.68 -1.39
N ARG A 239 -15.94 9.63 -1.48
CA ARG A 239 -15.06 9.43 -0.31
C ARG A 239 -14.43 10.75 0.15
N THR A 240 -14.56 11.06 1.44
CA THR A 240 -14.05 12.29 2.07
C THR A 240 -12.54 12.44 1.97
N ASP A 241 -11.80 11.33 2.11
CA ASP A 241 -10.33 11.29 1.96
C ASP A 241 -9.83 11.56 0.53
N VAL A 242 -10.75 11.70 -0.43
CA VAL A 242 -10.47 12.05 -1.82
C VAL A 242 -11.14 13.38 -2.22
N ALA A 243 -12.37 13.63 -1.76
CA ALA A 243 -13.14 14.82 -2.09
C ALA A 243 -12.59 16.09 -1.43
N VAL A 244 -12.24 16.04 -0.15
CA VAL A 244 -11.72 17.21 0.58
C VAL A 244 -10.37 17.69 0.00
N PRO A 245 -9.38 16.81 -0.28
CA PRO A 245 -8.18 17.23 -0.97
C PRO A 245 -8.45 17.86 -2.34
N ALA A 246 -9.44 17.37 -3.09
CA ALA A 246 -9.80 17.95 -4.38
C ALA A 246 -10.39 19.37 -4.23
N ILE A 247 -11.24 19.59 -3.23
CA ILE A 247 -11.76 20.92 -2.88
C ILE A 247 -10.63 21.88 -2.52
N LEU A 248 -9.71 21.45 -1.65
CA LEU A 248 -8.65 22.31 -1.11
C LEU A 248 -7.48 22.52 -2.08
N SER A 249 -7.22 21.60 -3.01
CA SER A 249 -6.16 21.75 -4.02
C SER A 249 -6.65 22.31 -5.35
N GLY A 250 -7.96 22.29 -5.61
CA GLY A 250 -8.53 22.60 -6.92
C GLY A 250 -8.18 21.57 -8.01
N GLN A 251 -7.62 20.41 -7.64
CA GLN A 251 -7.28 19.33 -8.57
C GLN A 251 -8.37 18.26 -8.60
N PHE A 252 -8.60 17.64 -9.75
CA PHE A 252 -9.54 16.52 -9.85
C PHE A 252 -9.12 15.35 -8.93
N PRO A 253 -10.09 14.59 -8.38
CA PRO A 253 -9.85 13.42 -7.54
C PRO A 253 -8.81 12.44 -8.07
N ALA A 254 -7.86 12.07 -7.21
CA ALA A 254 -6.86 11.03 -7.48
C ALA A 254 -6.85 9.99 -6.35
N THR A 255 -7.36 8.78 -6.62
CA THR A 255 -7.51 7.72 -5.60
C THR A 255 -6.21 7.07 -5.14
N GLN A 256 -5.10 7.34 -5.83
CA GLN A 256 -3.76 6.82 -5.50
C GLN A 256 -2.94 7.77 -4.63
N ARG A 257 -3.43 9.00 -4.39
CA ARG A 257 -2.78 9.98 -3.51
C ARG A 257 -3.52 10.00 -2.18
N GLY A 258 -2.80 9.86 -1.07
CA GLY A 258 -3.42 10.01 0.25
C GLY A 258 -3.52 11.48 0.65
N PRO A 259 -4.46 11.83 1.55
CA PRO A 259 -4.79 13.21 1.90
C PRO A 259 -3.77 13.84 2.88
N VAL A 260 -2.49 13.82 2.51
CA VAL A 260 -1.40 14.46 3.24
C VAL A 260 -0.88 15.66 2.47
N GLU A 261 -0.39 16.66 3.18
CA GLU A 261 0.17 17.91 2.67
C GLU A 261 1.12 17.66 1.49
N ALA A 262 2.07 16.73 1.68
CA ALA A 262 3.07 16.34 0.68
C ALA A 262 2.55 15.95 -0.70
N ASN A 263 1.32 15.45 -0.76
CA ASN A 263 0.70 15.01 -2.01
C ASN A 263 -0.12 16.12 -2.70
N TYR A 264 -0.36 17.23 -2.01
CA TYR A 264 -1.16 18.38 -2.45
C TYR A 264 -0.43 19.68 -2.14
N PRO A 265 0.76 19.90 -2.74
CA PRO A 265 1.44 21.16 -2.60
C PRO A 265 0.60 22.28 -3.26
N GLY A 266 0.79 23.50 -2.77
CA GLY A 266 0.06 24.68 -3.20
C GLY A 266 -1.43 24.65 -2.84
N ASN A 267 -1.87 23.74 -1.96
CA ASN A 267 -3.27 23.70 -1.55
C ASN A 267 -3.69 25.00 -0.84
N LEU A 268 -4.99 25.22 -0.74
CA LEU A 268 -5.59 26.44 -0.22
C LEU A 268 -5.09 26.76 1.20
N LEU A 269 -4.91 25.76 2.07
CA LEU A 269 -4.43 25.98 3.44
C LEU A 269 -2.98 26.46 3.45
N GLN A 270 -2.11 25.86 2.63
CA GLN A 270 -0.74 26.34 2.44
C GLN A 270 -0.72 27.77 1.89
N THR A 271 -1.54 28.06 0.88
CA THR A 271 -1.60 29.38 0.24
C THR A 271 -2.04 30.47 1.22
N ILE A 272 -3.05 30.18 2.06
CA ILE A 272 -3.53 31.09 3.10
C ILE A 272 -2.44 31.28 4.17
N HIS A 273 -1.81 30.20 4.64
CA HIS A 273 -0.75 30.28 5.64
C HIS A 273 0.47 31.07 5.14
N ALA A 274 0.90 30.83 3.90
CA ALA A 274 2.01 31.54 3.28
C ALA A 274 1.76 33.05 3.12
N SER A 275 0.49 33.47 2.98
CA SER A 275 0.13 34.89 2.90
C SER A 275 0.37 35.66 4.21
N ARG A 276 0.44 34.96 5.35
CA ARG A 276 0.51 35.54 6.71
C ARG A 276 -0.60 36.54 7.04
N ALA A 277 -1.66 36.62 6.25
CA ALA A 277 -2.75 37.58 6.40
C ALA A 277 -3.87 37.12 7.35
N TYR A 278 -3.83 35.85 7.77
CA TYR A 278 -4.88 35.21 8.56
C TYR A 278 -4.29 34.48 9.76
N ASP A 279 -5.01 34.51 10.89
CA ASP A 279 -4.84 33.55 11.97
C ASP A 279 -5.71 32.32 11.67
N MET A 280 -5.08 31.14 11.62
CA MET A 280 -5.71 29.92 11.12
C MET A 280 -5.94 28.91 12.24
N ALA A 281 -7.21 28.54 12.44
CA ALA A 281 -7.60 27.41 13.27
C ALA A 281 -8.20 26.31 12.38
N VAL A 282 -7.42 25.25 12.14
CA VAL A 282 -7.82 24.16 11.22
C VAL A 282 -7.96 22.85 11.99
N PHE A 283 -9.10 22.19 11.84
CA PHE A 283 -9.37 20.87 12.41
C PHE A 283 -9.63 19.84 11.30
N GLU A 284 -8.68 18.93 11.10
CA GLU A 284 -8.71 17.91 10.05
C GLU A 284 -8.76 16.49 10.65
N PRO A 285 -9.95 15.92 10.91
CA PRO A 285 -10.03 14.58 11.48
C PRO A 285 -9.56 13.50 10.50
N ILE A 286 -9.85 13.66 9.20
CA ILE A 286 -9.56 12.69 8.13
C ILE A 286 -8.27 13.03 7.37
N THR A 287 -8.03 14.31 7.11
CA THR A 287 -6.93 14.79 6.26
C THR A 287 -5.73 15.26 7.09
N ARG A 288 -4.60 15.51 6.43
CA ARG A 288 -3.36 16.10 6.98
C ARG A 288 -2.83 17.12 5.97
N LEU A 289 -3.68 17.99 5.45
CA LEU A 289 -3.33 18.94 4.38
C LEU A 289 -2.82 20.28 4.93
N CYS A 290 -3.11 20.55 6.20
CA CYS A 290 -2.63 21.70 6.92
C CYS A 290 -1.09 21.67 7.05
N PRO A 291 -0.39 22.78 6.76
CA PRO A 291 1.04 22.95 6.99
C PRO A 291 1.56 22.36 8.31
N GLU A 292 2.62 21.55 8.24
CA GLU A 292 3.28 20.97 9.43
C GLU A 292 3.61 22.03 10.48
N SER A 293 4.00 23.25 10.08
CA SER A 293 4.30 24.36 11.00
C SER A 293 3.11 24.86 11.83
N MET A 294 1.88 24.56 11.40
CA MET A 294 0.66 24.88 12.15
C MET A 294 0.16 23.71 12.99
N SER A 295 0.73 22.51 12.80
CA SER A 295 0.31 21.36 13.58
C SER A 295 0.72 21.54 15.05
N HIS A 296 -0.28 21.58 15.94
CA HIS A 296 -0.01 21.63 17.38
C HIS A 296 0.79 20.40 17.80
N GLU A 297 1.72 20.60 18.75
CA GLU A 297 2.57 19.55 19.33
C GLU A 297 1.73 18.31 19.65
N ARG A 298 1.95 17.26 18.87
CA ARG A 298 1.42 15.94 19.20
C ARG A 298 2.17 15.49 20.45
N PRO A 299 1.50 14.95 21.48
CA PRO A 299 2.21 14.30 22.58
C PRO A 299 3.00 13.13 22.00
N VAL A 300 4.29 13.37 21.76
CA VAL A 300 5.22 12.36 21.26
C VAL A 300 5.44 11.39 22.41
N ILE A 301 4.72 10.27 22.39
CA ILE A 301 5.17 9.09 23.15
C ILE A 301 6.47 8.68 22.47
N SER A 302 7.61 9.08 23.06
CA SER A 302 8.95 8.84 22.54
C SER A 302 9.23 7.33 22.45
N SER A 303 8.75 6.72 21.38
CA SER A 303 9.07 5.35 21.05
C SER A 303 10.47 5.34 20.42
N SER A 304 11.33 4.45 20.91
CA SER A 304 12.65 4.26 20.31
C SER A 304 12.49 3.88 18.84
N ARG A 305 13.45 4.29 17.98
CA ARG A 305 13.45 3.94 16.54
C ARG A 305 13.25 2.44 16.29
N VAL A 306 13.85 1.61 17.14
CA VAL A 306 13.71 0.15 17.10
C VAL A 306 12.26 -0.28 17.31
N ARG A 307 11.55 0.33 18.27
CA ARG A 307 10.15 0.02 18.54
C ARG A 307 9.24 0.44 17.38
N ARG A 308 9.50 1.59 16.75
CA ARG A 308 8.76 2.01 15.55
C ARG A 308 8.98 1.06 14.38
N ALA A 309 10.22 0.67 14.11
CA ALA A 309 10.53 -0.32 13.09
C ALA A 309 9.85 -1.66 13.37
N ALA A 310 9.88 -2.13 14.63
CA ALA A 310 9.21 -3.36 15.04
C ALA A 310 7.68 -3.29 14.85
N ASN A 311 7.05 -2.18 15.26
CA ASN A 311 5.61 -1.95 15.07
C ASN A 311 5.24 -1.91 13.59
N LEU A 312 6.07 -1.28 12.76
CA LEU A 312 5.88 -1.24 11.31
C LEU A 312 5.95 -2.65 10.70
N ILE A 313 6.98 -3.43 11.04
CA ILE A 313 7.13 -4.82 10.59
C ILE A 313 5.95 -5.68 11.07
N GLN A 314 5.52 -5.54 12.32
CA GLN A 314 4.37 -6.26 12.87
C GLN A 314 3.07 -5.90 12.12
N THR A 315 2.86 -4.61 11.83
CA THR A 315 1.71 -4.15 11.06
C THR A 315 1.72 -4.73 9.65
N LEU A 316 2.88 -4.72 8.97
CA LEU A 316 3.04 -5.33 7.65
C LEU A 316 2.79 -6.83 7.67
N ALA A 317 3.24 -7.54 8.72
CA ALA A 317 2.97 -8.98 8.88
C ALA A 317 1.47 -9.28 9.04
N VAL A 318 0.71 -8.41 9.71
CA VAL A 318 -0.75 -8.52 9.85
C VAL A 318 -1.47 -8.20 8.53
N VAL A 319 -0.96 -7.23 7.76
CA VAL A 319 -1.55 -6.82 6.47
C VAL A 319 -1.26 -7.84 5.37
N TYR A 320 -0.07 -8.45 5.37
CA TYR A 320 0.45 -9.29 4.29
C TYR A 320 -0.51 -10.41 3.82
N PRO A 321 -1.16 -11.21 4.69
CA PRO A 321 -2.10 -12.24 4.25
C PRO A 321 -3.22 -11.69 3.36
N ARG A 322 -3.69 -10.48 3.65
CA ARG A 322 -4.74 -9.81 2.86
C ARG A 322 -4.22 -9.22 1.55
N LEU A 323 -2.90 -9.14 1.37
CA LEU A 323 -2.25 -8.73 0.12
C LEU A 323 -2.14 -9.85 -0.89
N ILE A 324 -2.10 -11.11 -0.43
CA ILE A 324 -1.94 -12.29 -1.28
C ILE A 324 -3.20 -13.15 -1.38
N LEU A 325 -4.09 -13.11 -0.37
CA LEU A 325 -5.34 -13.87 -0.36
C LEU A 325 -6.55 -12.99 -0.72
N PRO A 326 -7.56 -13.56 -1.38
CA PRO A 326 -8.87 -12.93 -1.55
C PRO A 326 -9.57 -12.66 -0.20
N GLY A 327 -10.40 -11.62 -0.14
CA GLY A 327 -11.05 -11.17 1.09
C GLY A 327 -12.13 -12.11 1.63
N ASP A 328 -12.63 -13.02 0.78
CA ASP A 328 -13.64 -14.04 1.08
C ASP A 328 -13.03 -15.38 1.54
N THR A 329 -11.71 -15.42 1.78
CA THR A 329 -11.04 -16.62 2.30
C THR A 329 -11.63 -17.00 3.67
N PRO A 330 -12.04 -18.26 3.91
CA PRO A 330 -12.73 -18.69 5.13
C PRO A 330 -11.76 -18.93 6.29
N ILE A 331 -10.82 -18.01 6.49
CA ILE A 331 -9.82 -18.04 7.57
C ILE A 331 -9.90 -16.70 8.29
N PRO A 332 -10.02 -16.69 9.63
CA PRO A 332 -9.99 -15.45 10.38
C PRO A 332 -8.61 -14.80 10.27
N PHE A 333 -8.54 -13.64 9.64
CA PHE A 333 -7.32 -12.83 9.62
C PHE A 333 -7.24 -11.94 10.86
N PRO A 334 -6.03 -11.70 11.41
CA PRO A 334 -5.85 -10.69 12.44
C PRO A 334 -6.42 -9.34 11.98
N ALA A 335 -7.02 -8.60 12.91
CA ALA A 335 -7.55 -7.27 12.61
C ALA A 335 -6.40 -6.34 12.21
N ILE A 336 -6.52 -5.67 11.07
CA ILE A 336 -5.55 -4.63 10.69
C ILE A 336 -5.66 -3.49 11.71
N PRO A 337 -4.53 -3.01 12.28
CA PRO A 337 -4.55 -1.89 13.19
C PRO A 337 -5.21 -0.66 12.58
N LYS A 338 -6.08 0.03 13.33
CA LYS A 338 -6.74 1.29 12.90
C LYS A 338 -5.75 2.32 12.30
N PRO A 339 -4.53 2.51 12.85
CA PRO A 339 -3.56 3.46 12.29
C PRO A 339 -3.21 3.20 10.82
N TRP A 340 -3.25 1.95 10.36
CA TRP A 340 -3.01 1.62 8.95
C TRP A 340 -3.95 2.36 7.99
N PHE A 341 -5.16 2.69 8.45
CA PHE A 341 -6.17 3.42 7.69
C PHE A 341 -6.19 4.92 8.02
N GLY A 342 -5.18 5.45 8.71
CA GLY A 342 -5.16 6.85 9.17
C GLY A 342 -6.09 7.15 10.35
N MET A 343 -6.68 6.12 10.97
CA MET A 343 -7.55 6.26 12.13
C MET A 343 -6.76 6.15 13.43
N ARG A 344 -7.09 6.99 14.43
CA ARG A 344 -6.44 6.93 15.75
C ARG A 344 -6.77 5.60 16.46
N SER A 345 -5.78 5.05 17.17
CA SER A 345 -6.01 3.99 18.15
C SER A 345 -6.72 4.61 19.34
N THR A 346 -8.01 4.31 19.47
CA THR A 346 -8.82 4.60 20.67
C THR A 346 -8.27 3.90 21.89
#